data_AF-A0A7J7NM66-F1
#
_entry.id   AF-A0A7J7NM66-F1
#
_cell.length_a   1.000
_cell.length_b   1.000
_cell.length_c   1.000
_cell.angle_alpha   90.00
_cell.angle_beta   90.00
_cell.angle_gamma   90.00
#
_symmetry.space_group_name_H-M   'P 1'
#
loop_
_entity.id
_entity.type
_entity.pdbx_description
1 polymer ?
#
loop_
_entity_poly.entity_id
_entity_poly.type
_entity_poly.pdbx_seq_one_letter_code
_entity_poly.pdbx_strand_id
1 'polypeptide(L)'
;METRTSAMIVLSYLSRDSPRDLSEQLAESENYLNVIVNIIWVSMSNNEKASAVGLLDNLPITDKKAINILKKINLIPILVSVLDDLSTKTLSPACSRLVENVVGVLIRFTLPTDKKLQKFSVEQGVVPCLVKILSSGSLVAKSRAATNLAQLSQSSFSLMTPLVKILVREERDCDEAVLGALTTLMQDEIWERGSHVIAKASGVEAVIRVLQVGNIKAQEKALWILERVFRVESHRIQYGEFAQGVLVDLTQKGSPTLKSSVAKILVHLELLLMQSSYF
;
A
#
# COMPACT_ATOMS: atom_id res chain seq x y z
N MET A 1 23.89 -0.76 -34.20
CA MET A 1 22.58 -0.53 -33.53
C MET A 1 21.86 -1.85 -33.23
N GLU A 2 21.83 -2.83 -34.14
CA GLU A 2 21.22 -4.14 -33.88
C GLU A 2 21.89 -4.93 -32.75
N THR A 3 23.22 -4.98 -32.68
CA THR A 3 23.95 -5.76 -31.67
C THR A 3 23.67 -5.30 -30.23
N ARG A 4 23.48 -3.99 -30.01
CA ARG A 4 23.14 -3.41 -28.70
C ARG A 4 21.71 -3.75 -28.29
N THR A 5 20.75 -3.59 -29.21
CA THR A 5 19.34 -3.92 -28.96
C THR A 5 19.19 -5.42 -28.66
N SER A 6 19.82 -6.28 -29.46
CA SER A 6 19.79 -7.74 -29.26
C SER A 6 20.44 -8.15 -27.94
N ALA A 7 21.58 -7.56 -27.56
CA ALA A 7 22.21 -7.82 -26.27
C ALA A 7 21.31 -7.41 -25.09
N MET A 8 20.65 -6.25 -25.16
CA MET A 8 19.72 -5.80 -24.11
C MET A 8 18.47 -6.68 -24.02
N ILE A 9 17.94 -7.12 -25.17
CA ILE A 9 16.81 -8.05 -25.22
C ILE A 9 17.21 -9.37 -24.54
N VAL A 10 18.35 -9.95 -24.90
CA VAL A 10 18.86 -11.19 -24.28
C VAL A 10 19.05 -11.00 -22.77
N LEU A 11 19.67 -9.90 -22.33
CA LEU A 11 19.81 -9.60 -20.91
C LEU A 11 18.45 -9.46 -20.20
N SER A 12 17.45 -8.85 -20.86
CA SER A 12 16.11 -8.69 -20.28
C SER A 12 15.36 -10.01 -20.13
N TYR A 13 15.55 -10.94 -21.08
CA TYR A 13 14.99 -12.29 -20.99
C TYR A 13 15.71 -13.12 -19.93
N LEU A 14 17.05 -13.09 -19.90
CA LEU A 14 17.84 -13.81 -18.89
C LEU A 14 17.55 -13.32 -17.47
N SER A 15 17.36 -12.02 -17.29
CA SER A 15 16.97 -11.43 -16.01
C SER A 15 15.56 -11.83 -15.55
N ARG A 16 14.69 -12.22 -16.48
CA ARG A 16 13.33 -12.67 -16.18
C ARG A 16 13.29 -14.14 -15.73
N ASP A 17 14.15 -14.96 -16.34
CA ASP A 17 14.20 -16.42 -16.08
C ASP A 17 15.13 -16.81 -14.90
N SER A 18 16.10 -15.97 -14.54
CA SER A 18 16.94 -16.13 -13.33
C SER A 18 16.97 -14.84 -12.47
N PRO A 19 15.92 -14.58 -11.68
CA PRO A 19 15.72 -13.31 -10.96
C PRO A 19 16.41 -13.22 -9.59
N ARG A 20 17.36 -14.10 -9.24
CA ARG A 20 18.13 -13.99 -7.99
C ARG A 20 19.58 -13.61 -8.26
N ASP A 21 20.33 -14.45 -8.98
CA ASP A 21 21.78 -14.23 -9.13
C ASP A 21 22.15 -13.04 -10.03
N LEU A 22 21.42 -12.84 -11.14
CA LEU A 22 21.72 -11.75 -12.07
C LEU A 22 21.18 -10.41 -11.57
N SER A 23 19.97 -10.37 -11.03
CA SER A 23 19.39 -9.10 -10.57
C SER A 23 20.10 -8.55 -9.33
N GLU A 24 20.63 -9.40 -8.44
CA GLU A 24 21.43 -8.97 -7.29
C GLU A 24 22.77 -8.37 -7.76
N GLN A 25 23.50 -9.04 -8.65
CA GLN A 25 24.75 -8.51 -9.21
C GLN A 25 24.55 -7.20 -10.00
N LEU A 26 23.43 -7.10 -10.74
CA LEU A 26 23.10 -5.89 -11.51
C LEU A 26 22.63 -4.74 -10.61
N ALA A 27 21.95 -5.03 -9.50
CA ALA A 27 21.54 -4.04 -8.50
C ALA A 27 22.72 -3.51 -7.67
N GLU A 28 23.81 -4.27 -7.55
CA GLU A 28 24.99 -3.87 -6.80
C GLU A 28 25.84 -2.80 -7.49
N SER A 29 25.77 -2.68 -8.82
CA SER A 29 26.57 -1.77 -9.64
C SER A 29 25.82 -0.50 -10.01
N GLU A 30 26.13 0.61 -9.32
CA GLU A 30 25.64 1.96 -9.67
C GLU A 30 25.95 2.35 -11.12
N ASN A 31 27.08 1.87 -11.67
CA ASN A 31 27.47 2.11 -13.06
C ASN A 31 26.51 1.43 -14.05
N TYR A 32 26.03 0.23 -13.74
CA TYR A 32 25.11 -0.49 -14.62
C TYR A 32 23.74 0.20 -14.69
N LEU A 33 23.19 0.60 -13.54
CA LEU A 33 21.94 1.36 -13.48
C LEU A 33 22.06 2.71 -14.20
N ASN A 34 23.18 3.42 -14.04
CA ASN A 34 23.45 4.65 -14.78
C ASN A 34 23.44 4.45 -16.30
N VAL A 35 24.08 3.38 -16.79
CA VAL A 35 24.11 3.07 -18.23
C VAL A 35 22.70 2.78 -18.75
N ILE A 36 21.89 2.01 -18.02
CA ILE A 36 20.50 1.74 -18.41
C ILE A 36 19.69 3.04 -18.47
N VAL A 37 19.76 3.88 -17.44
CA VAL A 37 18.99 5.14 -17.39
C VAL A 37 19.44 6.10 -18.49
N ASN A 38 20.74 6.15 -18.81
CA ASN A 38 21.24 6.93 -19.92
C ASN A 38 20.70 6.44 -21.27
N ILE A 39 20.55 5.12 -21.46
CA ILE A 39 19.93 4.56 -22.67
C ILE A 39 18.45 4.98 -22.78
N ILE A 40 17.70 4.96 -21.67
CA ILE A 40 16.29 5.40 -21.65
C ILE A 40 16.18 6.87 -22.07
N TRP A 41 17.12 7.70 -21.60
CA TRP A 41 17.17 9.13 -21.89
C TRP A 41 17.56 9.43 -23.35
N VAL A 42 18.68 8.88 -23.82
CA VAL A 42 19.30 9.28 -25.10
C VAL A 42 18.76 8.52 -26.32
N SER A 43 18.22 7.31 -26.15
CA SER A 43 17.79 6.51 -27.30
C SER A 43 16.61 7.15 -28.03
N MET A 44 16.63 7.11 -29.36
CA MET A 44 15.49 7.49 -30.21
C MET A 44 14.56 6.30 -30.51
N SER A 45 14.94 5.08 -30.11
CA SER A 45 14.21 3.85 -30.39
C SER A 45 13.36 3.41 -29.20
N ASN A 46 12.05 3.35 -29.39
CA ASN A 46 11.13 2.86 -28.36
C ASN A 46 11.38 1.39 -28.01
N ASN A 47 11.97 0.58 -28.91
CA ASN A 47 12.35 -0.79 -28.59
C ASN A 47 13.55 -0.83 -27.62
N GLU A 48 14.58 -0.01 -27.86
CA GLU A 48 15.73 0.08 -26.95
C GLU A 48 15.29 0.61 -25.58
N LYS A 49 14.45 1.65 -25.55
CA LYS A 49 13.84 2.14 -24.30
C LYS A 49 13.03 1.04 -23.60
N ALA A 50 12.21 0.28 -24.32
CA ALA A 50 11.38 -0.77 -23.73
C ALA A 50 12.23 -1.87 -23.08
N SER A 51 13.31 -2.31 -23.74
CA SER A 51 14.25 -3.28 -23.18
C SER A 51 15.00 -2.71 -21.96
N ALA A 52 15.44 -1.46 -22.04
CA ALA A 52 16.13 -0.78 -20.94
C ALA A 52 15.24 -0.66 -19.70
N VAL A 53 14.01 -0.19 -19.86
CA VAL A 53 13.05 -0.10 -18.75
C VAL A 53 12.65 -1.49 -18.24
N GLY A 54 12.53 -2.49 -19.14
CA GLY A 54 12.26 -3.88 -18.74
C GLY A 54 13.32 -4.47 -17.82
N LEU A 55 14.61 -4.13 -18.05
CA LEU A 55 15.69 -4.51 -17.13
C LEU A 55 15.52 -3.90 -15.73
N LEU A 56 15.02 -2.65 -15.65
CA LEU A 56 14.72 -2.01 -14.37
C LEU A 56 13.47 -2.60 -13.68
N ASP A 57 12.47 -3.00 -14.47
CA ASP A 57 11.23 -3.63 -13.96
C ASP A 57 11.54 -4.98 -13.29
N ASN A 58 12.51 -5.72 -13.82
CA ASN A 58 12.94 -7.01 -13.30
C ASN A 58 13.74 -6.95 -11.99
N LEU A 59 14.22 -5.77 -11.57
CA LEU A 59 14.95 -5.65 -10.30
C LEU A 59 14.01 -5.94 -9.11
N PRO A 60 14.50 -6.49 -7.98
CA PRO A 60 13.66 -6.74 -6.81
C PRO A 60 12.93 -5.47 -6.37
N ILE A 61 11.61 -5.57 -6.21
CA ILE A 61 10.72 -4.41 -5.96
C ILE A 61 11.09 -3.69 -4.66
N THR A 62 11.59 -4.42 -3.66
CA THR A 62 11.88 -3.92 -2.30
C THR A 62 13.36 -3.61 -2.04
N ASP A 63 14.22 -3.68 -3.06
CA ASP A 63 15.64 -3.37 -2.90
C ASP A 63 15.86 -1.86 -2.69
N LYS A 64 16.11 -1.49 -1.43
CA LYS A 64 16.35 -0.11 -1.01
C LYS A 64 17.60 0.49 -1.65
N LYS A 65 18.65 -0.31 -1.89
CA LYS A 65 19.91 0.18 -2.48
C LYS A 65 19.67 0.59 -3.93
N ALA A 66 19.08 -0.30 -4.72
CA ALA A 66 18.68 0.00 -6.11
C ALA A 66 17.74 1.20 -6.18
N ILE A 67 16.69 1.25 -5.35
CA ILE A 67 15.74 2.37 -5.30
C ILE A 67 16.44 3.71 -5.02
N ASN A 68 17.38 3.74 -4.06
CA ASN A 68 18.13 4.95 -3.74
C ASN A 68 19.02 5.41 -4.90
N ILE A 69 19.68 4.48 -5.58
CA ILE A 69 20.48 4.80 -6.78
C ILE A 69 19.57 5.35 -7.89
N LEU A 70 18.47 4.65 -8.21
CA LEU A 70 17.52 5.08 -9.24
C LEU A 70 16.89 6.46 -8.94
N LYS A 71 16.67 6.76 -7.66
CA LYS A 71 16.24 8.09 -7.22
C LYS A 71 17.32 9.15 -7.44
N LYS A 72 18.57 8.86 -7.07
CA LYS A 72 19.72 9.78 -7.22
C LYS A 72 20.00 10.13 -8.69
N ILE A 73 19.81 9.17 -9.59
CA ILE A 73 20.02 9.34 -11.04
C ILE A 73 18.80 9.93 -11.78
N ASN A 74 17.81 10.45 -11.04
CA ASN A 74 16.63 11.12 -11.59
C ASN A 74 15.79 10.26 -12.55
N LEU A 75 15.61 8.97 -12.25
CA LEU A 75 14.83 8.09 -13.10
C LEU A 75 13.36 8.53 -13.26
N ILE A 76 12.68 8.95 -12.19
CA ILE A 76 11.23 9.26 -12.26
C ILE A 76 10.93 10.37 -13.27
N PRO A 77 11.60 11.54 -13.25
CA PRO A 77 11.42 12.56 -14.29
C PRO A 77 11.62 12.04 -15.72
N ILE A 78 12.64 11.21 -15.94
CA ILE A 78 12.93 10.61 -17.25
C ILE A 78 11.79 9.69 -17.70
N LEU A 79 11.24 8.89 -16.78
CA LEU A 79 10.12 8.01 -17.07
C LEU A 79 8.83 8.80 -17.37
N VAL A 80 8.58 9.88 -16.61
CA VAL A 80 7.43 10.77 -16.84
C VAL A 80 7.52 11.45 -18.20
N SER A 81 8.70 11.97 -18.57
CA SER A 81 8.89 12.57 -19.91
C SER A 81 8.69 11.56 -21.03
N VAL A 82 9.13 10.31 -20.85
CA VAL A 82 8.88 9.23 -21.82
C VAL A 82 7.36 8.96 -21.97
N LEU A 83 6.58 8.97 -20.89
CA LEU A 83 5.13 8.77 -20.98
C LEU A 83 4.43 9.95 -21.67
N ASP A 84 4.89 11.17 -21.43
CA ASP A 84 4.35 12.36 -22.10
C ASP A 84 4.63 12.36 -23.61
N ASP A 85 5.84 11.99 -24.02
CA ASP A 85 6.22 11.84 -25.44
C ASP A 85 5.36 10.80 -26.17
N LEU A 86 5.00 9.71 -25.49
CA LEU A 86 4.19 8.63 -26.06
C LEU A 86 2.70 8.96 -26.13
N SER A 87 2.25 9.93 -25.33
CA SER A 87 0.84 10.32 -25.26
C SER A 87 0.28 10.95 -26.54
N THR A 88 1.16 11.39 -27.45
CA THR A 88 0.80 12.11 -28.68
C THR A 88 0.81 11.21 -29.92
N LYS A 89 1.15 9.93 -29.78
CA LYS A 89 1.44 9.02 -30.90
C LYS A 89 0.50 7.82 -30.90
N THR A 90 0.14 7.34 -32.09
CA THR A 90 -0.51 6.04 -32.27
C THR A 90 0.36 4.95 -31.64
N LEU A 91 -0.22 4.19 -30.71
CA LEU A 91 0.53 3.20 -29.92
C LEU A 91 0.92 2.01 -30.80
N SER A 92 2.19 1.98 -31.22
CA SER A 92 2.78 0.75 -31.75
C SER A 92 2.94 -0.31 -30.65
N PRO A 93 3.09 -1.61 -30.98
CA PRO A 93 3.35 -2.66 -29.99
C PRO A 93 4.59 -2.40 -29.11
N ALA A 94 5.59 -1.70 -29.65
CA ALA A 94 6.77 -1.28 -28.90
C ALA A 94 6.44 -0.17 -27.90
N CYS A 95 5.59 0.80 -28.29
CA CYS A 95 5.11 1.85 -27.39
C CYS A 95 4.29 1.26 -26.24
N SER A 96 3.40 0.28 -26.52
CA SER A 96 2.62 -0.39 -25.47
C SER A 96 3.51 -1.08 -24.45
N ARG A 97 4.50 -1.87 -24.91
CA ARG A 97 5.46 -2.54 -24.02
C ARG A 97 6.29 -1.54 -23.21
N LEU A 98 6.70 -0.43 -23.82
CA LEU A 98 7.41 0.62 -23.11
C LEU A 98 6.55 1.21 -21.98
N VAL A 99 5.29 1.58 -22.27
CA VAL A 99 4.36 2.09 -21.24
C VAL A 99 4.15 1.06 -20.13
N GLU A 100 3.91 -0.21 -20.47
CA GLU A 100 3.74 -1.28 -19.49
C GLU A 100 4.95 -1.40 -18.56
N ASN A 101 6.16 -1.41 -19.13
CA ASN A 101 7.41 -1.50 -18.36
C ASN A 101 7.62 -0.26 -17.50
N VAL A 102 7.36 0.94 -18.02
CA VAL A 102 7.50 2.20 -17.25
C VAL A 102 6.58 2.18 -16.02
N VAL A 103 5.31 1.82 -16.21
CA VAL A 103 4.34 1.77 -15.11
C VAL A 103 4.67 0.65 -14.12
N GLY A 104 5.26 -0.45 -14.59
CA GLY A 104 5.80 -1.52 -13.74
C GLY A 104 6.91 -1.01 -12.82
N VAL A 105 7.90 -0.32 -13.39
CA VAL A 105 8.99 0.29 -12.63
C VAL A 105 8.47 1.28 -11.59
N LEU A 106 7.43 2.07 -11.90
CA LEU A 106 6.85 3.03 -10.96
C LEU A 106 6.30 2.38 -9.68
N ILE A 107 5.92 1.09 -9.70
CA ILE A 107 5.39 0.38 -8.52
C ILE A 107 6.38 0.44 -7.34
N ARG A 108 7.69 0.36 -7.60
CA ARG A 108 8.70 0.44 -6.52
C ARG A 108 8.75 1.81 -5.85
N PHE A 109 8.33 2.85 -6.56
CA PHE A 109 8.34 4.24 -6.13
C PHE A 109 7.01 4.66 -5.50
N THR A 110 5.98 3.82 -5.59
CA THR A 110 4.68 4.00 -4.96
C THR A 110 4.46 3.10 -3.74
N LEU A 111 5.46 2.32 -3.32
CA LEU A 111 5.31 1.37 -2.20
C LEU A 111 4.80 2.05 -0.91
N PRO A 112 3.77 1.50 -0.22
CA PRO A 112 3.19 2.11 0.99
C PRO A 112 4.15 2.19 2.18
N THR A 113 5.25 1.43 2.13
CA THR A 113 6.25 1.35 3.21
C THR A 113 7.17 2.56 3.26
N ASP A 114 7.35 3.29 2.14
CA ASP A 114 8.23 4.46 2.05
C ASP A 114 7.47 5.72 1.62
N LYS A 115 6.91 6.41 2.62
CA LYS A 115 6.13 7.64 2.40
C LYS A 115 6.94 8.80 1.81
N LYS A 116 8.25 8.87 2.12
CA LYS A 116 9.12 9.93 1.59
C LYS A 116 9.34 9.70 0.10
N LEU A 117 9.53 8.44 -0.29
CA LEU A 117 9.63 8.06 -1.70
C LEU A 117 8.33 8.31 -2.43
N GLN A 118 7.18 7.90 -1.89
CA GLN A 118 5.87 8.17 -2.49
C GLN A 118 5.64 9.67 -2.72
N LYS A 119 5.89 10.50 -1.69
CA LYS A 119 5.74 11.96 -1.82
C LYS A 119 6.62 12.51 -2.94
N PHE A 120 7.89 12.09 -2.99
CA PHE A 120 8.79 12.46 -4.07
C PHE A 120 8.23 12.04 -5.44
N SER A 121 7.77 10.81 -5.60
CA SER A 121 7.18 10.31 -6.85
C SER A 121 5.95 11.12 -7.30
N VAL A 122 5.07 11.46 -6.35
CA VAL A 122 3.88 12.28 -6.62
C VAL A 122 4.29 13.69 -7.07
N GLU A 123 5.28 14.30 -6.41
CA GLU A 123 5.82 15.62 -6.77
C GLU A 123 6.47 15.63 -8.17
N GLN A 124 6.99 14.50 -8.63
CA GLN A 124 7.52 14.34 -9.99
C GLN A 124 6.43 14.12 -11.06
N GLY A 125 5.14 14.21 -10.72
CA GLY A 125 4.05 14.15 -11.71
C GLY A 125 3.56 12.75 -12.06
N VAL A 126 3.88 11.74 -11.25
CA VAL A 126 3.48 10.34 -11.51
C VAL A 126 1.95 10.16 -11.54
N VAL A 127 1.20 10.83 -10.66
CA VAL A 127 -0.26 10.62 -10.53
C VAL A 127 -1.04 11.00 -11.81
N PRO A 128 -0.87 12.20 -12.40
CA PRO A 128 -1.48 12.54 -13.68
C PRO A 128 -1.19 11.51 -14.80
N CYS A 129 0.05 11.02 -14.90
CA CYS A 129 0.41 10.00 -15.89
C CYS A 129 -0.36 8.69 -15.67
N LEU A 130 -0.46 8.22 -14.43
CA LEU A 130 -1.19 7.00 -14.09
C LEU A 130 -2.69 7.11 -14.42
N VAL A 131 -3.32 8.24 -14.09
CA VAL A 131 -4.73 8.49 -14.40
C VAL A 131 -4.98 8.48 -15.91
N LYS A 132 -4.08 9.10 -16.69
CA LYS A 132 -4.15 9.09 -18.16
C LYS A 132 -4.04 7.68 -18.73
N ILE A 133 -3.12 6.86 -18.21
CA ILE A 133 -2.91 5.46 -18.63
C ILE A 133 -4.16 4.60 -18.36
N LEU A 134 -4.92 4.86 -17.28
CA LEU A 134 -6.18 4.16 -17.03
C LEU A 134 -7.20 4.37 -18.16
N SER A 135 -7.19 5.55 -18.79
CA SER A 135 -8.07 5.86 -19.92
C SER A 135 -7.59 5.21 -21.21
N SER A 136 -6.31 5.36 -21.57
CA SER A 136 -5.80 5.05 -22.92
C SER A 136 -4.77 3.91 -23.03
N GLY A 137 -4.35 3.31 -21.91
CA GLY A 137 -3.33 2.25 -21.89
C GLY A 137 -3.84 0.87 -22.30
N SER A 138 -2.91 -0.07 -22.53
CA SER A 138 -3.22 -1.49 -22.67
C SER A 138 -3.78 -2.07 -21.38
N LEU A 139 -4.42 -3.25 -21.42
CA LEU A 139 -4.94 -3.92 -20.22
C LEU A 139 -3.86 -4.11 -19.14
N VAL A 140 -2.64 -4.49 -19.56
CA VAL A 140 -1.50 -4.66 -18.66
C VAL A 140 -1.09 -3.32 -18.03
N ALA A 141 -1.00 -2.26 -18.83
CA ALA A 141 -0.66 -0.92 -18.34
C ALA A 141 -1.72 -0.39 -17.37
N LYS A 142 -3.02 -0.59 -17.66
CA LYS A 142 -4.13 -0.20 -16.78
C LYS A 142 -4.07 -0.95 -15.45
N SER A 143 -3.84 -2.26 -15.47
CA SER A 143 -3.71 -3.07 -14.26
C SER A 143 -2.54 -2.59 -13.39
N ARG A 144 -1.36 -2.37 -13.97
CA ARG A 144 -0.20 -1.82 -13.26
C ARG A 144 -0.45 -0.40 -12.74
N ALA A 145 -1.16 0.44 -13.49
CA ALA A 145 -1.49 1.80 -13.08
C ALA A 145 -2.46 1.80 -11.88
N ALA A 146 -3.47 0.92 -11.90
CA ALA A 146 -4.36 0.70 -10.76
C ALA A 146 -3.58 0.25 -9.51
N THR A 147 -2.60 -0.64 -9.65
CA THR A 147 -1.72 -1.06 -8.54
C THR A 147 -0.96 0.12 -7.93
N ASN A 148 -0.35 0.96 -8.75
CA ASN A 148 0.35 2.17 -8.27
C ASN A 148 -0.59 3.09 -7.49
N LEU A 149 -1.77 3.39 -8.05
CA LEU A 149 -2.76 4.26 -7.41
C LEU A 149 -3.32 3.65 -6.12
N ALA A 150 -3.55 2.35 -6.08
CA ALA A 150 -3.95 1.63 -4.88
C ALA A 150 -2.88 1.76 -3.78
N GLN A 151 -1.60 1.62 -4.12
CA GLN A 151 -0.51 1.79 -3.15
C GLN A 151 -0.37 3.24 -2.65
N LEU A 152 -0.57 4.23 -3.51
CA LEU A 152 -0.62 5.65 -3.10
C LEU A 152 -1.83 5.95 -2.21
N SER A 153 -2.98 5.34 -2.51
CA SER A 153 -4.20 5.46 -1.70
C SER A 153 -4.03 4.82 -0.31
N GLN A 154 -3.29 3.71 -0.22
CA GLN A 154 -2.94 3.04 1.04
C GLN A 154 -2.11 3.93 1.99
N SER A 155 -1.57 5.06 1.53
CA SER A 155 -0.91 6.04 2.39
C SER A 155 -1.88 6.82 3.25
N SER A 156 -3.19 6.75 2.98
CA SER A 156 -4.25 7.33 3.82
C SER A 156 -4.26 6.75 5.25
N PHE A 157 -3.78 5.52 5.45
CA PHE A 157 -3.56 4.93 6.79
C PHE A 157 -2.51 5.69 7.62
N SER A 158 -1.69 6.53 6.99
CA SER A 158 -0.78 7.41 7.72
C SER A 158 -1.51 8.42 8.62
N LEU A 159 -2.74 8.80 8.25
CA LEU A 159 -3.59 9.68 9.04
C LEU A 159 -4.20 8.95 10.25
N MET A 160 -4.34 7.63 10.19
CA MET A 160 -4.88 6.87 11.32
C MET A 160 -3.96 6.90 12.54
N THR A 161 -2.63 6.88 12.35
CA THR A 161 -1.71 6.88 13.51
C THR A 161 -1.83 8.16 14.36
N PRO A 162 -1.82 9.38 13.79
CA PRO A 162 -2.15 10.60 14.53
C PRO A 162 -3.54 10.56 15.17
N LEU A 163 -4.57 10.10 14.47
CA LEU A 163 -5.93 9.99 14.99
C LEU A 163 -6.01 9.06 16.21
N VAL A 164 -5.43 7.86 16.12
CA VAL A 164 -5.36 6.92 17.25
C VAL A 164 -4.62 7.52 18.44
N LYS A 165 -3.56 8.30 18.21
CA LYS A 165 -2.84 8.98 19.29
C LYS A 165 -3.70 10.00 20.03
N ILE A 166 -4.71 10.61 19.38
CA ILE A 166 -5.65 11.51 20.06
C ILE A 166 -6.52 10.69 21.05
N LEU A 167 -7.05 9.53 20.63
CA LEU A 167 -7.82 8.65 21.53
C LEU A 167 -6.99 8.18 22.73
N VAL A 168 -5.71 7.87 22.51
CA VAL A 168 -4.78 7.43 23.56
C VAL A 168 -4.48 8.55 24.56
N ARG A 169 -4.49 9.82 24.14
CA ARG A 169 -4.26 10.99 25.01
C ARG A 169 -5.43 11.35 25.91
N GLU A 170 -6.55 10.65 25.77
CA GLU A 170 -7.72 10.77 26.65
C GLU A 170 -8.47 12.11 26.55
N GLU A 171 -8.31 12.82 25.44
CA GLU A 171 -9.05 14.05 25.11
C GLU A 171 -10.48 13.71 24.62
N ARG A 172 -11.40 13.50 25.57
CA ARG A 172 -12.74 12.92 25.32
C ARG A 172 -13.66 13.74 24.43
N ASP A 173 -13.47 15.05 24.37
CA ASP A 173 -14.32 15.95 23.56
C ASP A 173 -14.25 15.63 22.06
N CYS A 174 -13.15 15.04 21.60
CA CYS A 174 -12.91 14.73 20.20
C CYS A 174 -13.17 13.26 19.84
N ASP A 175 -13.48 12.38 20.81
CA ASP A 175 -13.53 10.92 20.61
C ASP A 175 -14.51 10.53 19.49
N GLU A 176 -15.71 11.13 19.46
CA GLU A 176 -16.70 10.84 18.41
C GLU A 176 -16.17 11.18 17.00
N ALA A 177 -15.55 12.36 16.85
CA ALA A 177 -15.05 12.86 15.58
C ALA A 177 -13.86 12.02 15.10
N VAL A 178 -12.94 11.69 16.02
CA VAL A 178 -11.77 10.86 15.74
C VAL A 178 -12.18 9.44 15.36
N LEU A 179 -13.08 8.81 16.13
CA LEU A 179 -13.62 7.50 15.78
C LEU A 179 -14.38 7.56 14.45
N GLY A 180 -15.08 8.66 14.15
CA GLY A 180 -15.77 8.87 12.87
C GLY A 180 -14.80 8.89 11.69
N ALA A 181 -13.66 9.58 11.84
CA ALA A 181 -12.61 9.53 10.83
C ALA A 181 -12.04 8.10 10.68
N LEU A 182 -11.79 7.40 11.80
CA LEU A 182 -11.30 6.02 11.76
C LEU A 182 -12.28 5.05 11.10
N THR A 183 -13.59 5.16 11.33
CA THR A 183 -14.58 4.31 10.66
C THR A 183 -14.59 4.55 9.15
N THR A 184 -14.44 5.79 8.67
CA THR A 184 -14.32 6.07 7.22
C THR A 184 -13.06 5.47 6.61
N LEU A 185 -11.94 5.48 7.34
CA LEU A 185 -10.65 4.94 6.87
C LEU A 185 -10.59 3.40 6.92
N MET A 186 -11.57 2.76 7.56
CA MET A 186 -11.68 1.31 7.71
C MET A 186 -12.81 0.68 6.88
N GLN A 187 -13.42 1.42 5.94
CA GLN A 187 -14.47 0.88 5.07
C GLN A 187 -13.91 -0.13 4.04
N ASP A 188 -14.81 -0.98 3.52
CA ASP A 188 -14.56 -1.99 2.48
C ASP A 188 -13.44 -2.99 2.79
N GLU A 189 -12.71 -3.51 1.80
CA GLU A 189 -11.71 -4.59 1.95
C GLU A 189 -10.45 -4.19 2.75
N ILE A 190 -10.41 -2.97 3.29
CA ILE A 190 -9.20 -2.38 3.88
C ILE A 190 -9.21 -2.38 5.42
N TRP A 191 -10.28 -2.92 6.03
CA TRP A 191 -10.47 -3.00 7.49
C TRP A 191 -9.38 -3.80 8.22
N GLU A 192 -8.86 -4.87 7.61
CA GLU A 192 -7.87 -5.76 8.25
C GLU A 192 -6.57 -4.99 8.53
N ARG A 193 -6.07 -4.25 7.53
CA ARG A 193 -4.91 -3.38 7.69
C ARG A 193 -5.17 -2.26 8.68
N GLY A 194 -6.37 -1.69 8.66
CA GLY A 194 -6.78 -0.69 9.63
C GLY A 194 -6.66 -1.20 11.07
N SER A 195 -7.12 -2.43 11.31
CA SER A 195 -7.03 -3.06 12.64
C SER A 195 -5.59 -3.20 13.14
N HIS A 196 -4.66 -3.63 12.27
CA HIS A 196 -3.24 -3.73 12.62
C HIS A 196 -2.61 -2.37 12.94
N VAL A 197 -2.97 -1.31 12.20
CA VAL A 197 -2.46 0.04 12.48
C VAL A 197 -2.98 0.57 13.81
N ILE A 198 -4.25 0.33 14.14
CA ILE A 198 -4.84 0.69 15.44
C ILE A 198 -4.14 -0.07 16.56
N ALA A 199 -4.00 -1.39 16.44
CA ALA A 199 -3.30 -2.22 17.43
C ALA A 199 -1.85 -1.78 17.65
N LYS A 200 -1.10 -1.56 16.56
CA LYS A 200 0.31 -1.10 16.63
C LYS A 200 0.48 0.25 17.31
N ALA A 201 -0.54 1.12 17.24
CA ALA A 201 -0.53 2.43 17.88
C ALA A 201 -1.12 2.41 19.31
N SER A 202 -1.26 1.24 19.94
CA SER A 202 -1.92 1.05 21.25
C SER A 202 -3.37 1.55 21.27
N GLY A 203 -3.99 1.60 20.10
CA GLY A 203 -5.32 2.18 19.91
C GLY A 203 -6.45 1.28 20.35
N VAL A 204 -6.28 -0.05 20.35
CA VAL A 204 -7.37 -0.98 20.69
C VAL A 204 -7.84 -0.76 22.12
N GLU A 205 -6.92 -0.64 23.08
CA GLU A 205 -7.26 -0.31 24.46
C GLU A 205 -7.93 1.06 24.58
N ALA A 206 -7.47 2.05 23.82
CA ALA A 206 -8.09 3.38 23.81
C ALA A 206 -9.54 3.30 23.29
N VAL A 207 -9.79 2.53 22.23
CA VAL A 207 -11.14 2.30 21.70
C VAL A 207 -12.01 1.58 22.73
N ILE A 208 -11.47 0.61 23.48
CA ILE A 208 -12.17 -0.06 24.59
C ILE A 208 -12.47 0.93 25.72
N ARG A 209 -11.55 1.84 26.06
CA ARG A 209 -11.82 2.90 27.04
C ARG A 209 -12.96 3.81 26.60
N VAL A 210 -13.04 4.17 25.31
CA VAL A 210 -14.18 4.95 24.78
C VAL A 210 -15.51 4.20 24.96
N LEU A 211 -15.53 2.86 24.98
CA LEU A 211 -16.75 2.12 25.34
C LEU A 211 -17.21 2.36 26.78
N GLN A 212 -16.28 2.54 27.72
CA GLN A 212 -16.59 2.73 29.13
C GLN A 212 -17.08 4.15 29.45
N VAL A 213 -16.45 5.17 28.86
CA VAL A 213 -16.64 6.58 29.25
C VAL A 213 -17.21 7.47 28.15
N GLY A 214 -17.31 6.97 26.91
CA GLY A 214 -17.77 7.75 25.76
C GLY A 214 -19.29 7.91 25.70
N ASN A 215 -19.74 8.92 24.95
CA ASN A 215 -21.16 9.08 24.63
C ASN A 215 -21.66 7.97 23.68
N ILE A 216 -22.98 7.82 23.53
CA ILE A 216 -23.59 6.76 22.70
C ILE A 216 -23.04 6.76 21.27
N LYS A 217 -22.87 7.93 20.63
CA LYS A 217 -22.38 8.03 19.25
C LYS A 217 -20.91 7.62 19.10
N ALA A 218 -20.10 7.86 20.12
CA ALA A 218 -18.72 7.41 20.19
C ALA A 218 -18.65 5.89 20.45
N GLN A 219 -19.48 5.39 21.37
CA GLN A 219 -19.62 3.95 21.66
C GLN A 219 -20.03 3.15 20.42
N GLU A 220 -20.99 3.63 19.63
CA GLU A 220 -21.40 2.98 18.37
C GLU A 220 -20.23 2.81 17.40
N LYS A 221 -19.42 3.86 17.23
CA LYS A 221 -18.25 3.84 16.34
C LYS A 221 -17.14 2.96 16.90
N ALA A 222 -16.91 2.99 18.21
CA ALA A 222 -15.96 2.14 18.89
C ALA A 222 -16.32 0.65 18.76
N LEU A 223 -17.60 0.29 18.92
CA LEU A 223 -18.08 -1.08 18.70
C LEU A 223 -17.87 -1.52 17.25
N TRP A 224 -18.18 -0.65 16.29
CA TRP A 224 -17.95 -0.95 14.87
C TRP A 224 -16.48 -1.23 14.55
N ILE A 225 -15.55 -0.48 15.16
CA ILE A 225 -14.10 -0.67 15.01
C ILE A 225 -13.67 -1.98 15.68
N LEU A 226 -14.09 -2.22 16.92
CA LEU A 226 -13.73 -3.43 17.68
C LEU A 226 -14.25 -4.70 17.02
N GLU A 227 -15.46 -4.66 16.44
CA GLU A 227 -16.01 -5.79 15.69
C GLU A 227 -15.11 -6.22 14.53
N ARG A 228 -14.41 -5.28 13.87
CA ARG A 228 -13.43 -5.57 12.83
C ARG A 228 -12.10 -6.01 13.40
N VAL A 229 -11.62 -5.33 14.44
CA VAL A 229 -10.35 -5.69 15.11
C VAL A 229 -10.39 -7.14 15.58
N PHE A 230 -11.50 -7.57 16.16
CA PHE A 230 -11.68 -8.93 16.67
C PHE A 230 -12.01 -9.98 15.62
N ARG A 231 -12.03 -9.65 14.33
CA ARG A 231 -11.98 -10.69 13.27
C ARG A 231 -10.58 -11.25 13.08
N VAL A 232 -9.55 -10.52 13.52
CA VAL A 232 -8.15 -10.95 13.46
C VAL A 232 -7.80 -11.72 14.73
N GLU A 233 -7.37 -12.97 14.56
CA GLU A 233 -7.10 -13.89 15.67
C GLU A 233 -6.09 -13.34 16.69
N SER A 234 -4.98 -12.77 16.20
CA SER A 234 -3.94 -12.23 17.08
C SER A 234 -4.43 -11.09 17.98
N HIS A 235 -5.34 -10.25 17.47
CA HIS A 235 -5.94 -9.18 18.27
C HIS A 235 -6.97 -9.72 19.26
N ARG A 236 -7.71 -10.79 18.93
CA ARG A 236 -8.60 -11.47 19.89
C ARG A 236 -7.84 -11.99 21.08
N ILE A 237 -6.77 -12.74 20.84
CA ILE A 237 -5.93 -13.30 21.90
C ILE A 237 -5.36 -12.18 22.78
N GLN A 238 -4.92 -11.08 22.17
CA GLN A 238 -4.25 -10.00 22.90
C GLN A 238 -5.21 -9.10 23.71
N TYR A 239 -6.38 -8.77 23.17
CA TYR A 239 -7.26 -7.74 23.75
C TYR A 239 -8.64 -8.26 24.18
N GLY A 240 -8.95 -9.53 23.90
CA GLY A 240 -10.27 -10.11 24.13
C GLY A 240 -10.69 -10.12 25.60
N GLU A 241 -9.80 -10.56 26.50
CA GLU A 241 -10.07 -10.59 27.95
C GLU A 241 -10.38 -9.19 28.49
N PHE A 242 -9.58 -8.19 28.07
CA PHE A 242 -9.79 -6.79 28.47
C PHE A 242 -11.12 -6.23 27.94
N ALA A 243 -11.49 -6.55 26.70
CA ALA A 243 -12.75 -6.10 26.12
C ALA A 243 -13.98 -6.80 26.71
N GLN A 244 -13.87 -8.08 27.08
CA GLN A 244 -15.00 -8.89 27.53
C GLN A 244 -15.70 -8.27 28.75
N GLY A 245 -14.95 -7.85 29.77
CA GLY A 245 -15.51 -7.21 30.96
C GLY A 245 -16.32 -5.95 30.63
N VAL A 246 -15.81 -5.12 29.71
CA VAL A 246 -16.46 -3.88 29.26
C VAL A 246 -17.73 -4.17 28.45
N LEU A 247 -17.68 -5.16 27.57
CA LEU A 247 -18.81 -5.56 26.72
C LEU A 247 -19.95 -6.19 27.55
N VAL A 248 -19.62 -6.97 28.58
CA VAL A 248 -20.63 -7.53 29.50
C VAL A 248 -21.31 -6.41 30.28
N ASP A 249 -20.56 -5.43 30.80
CA ASP A 249 -21.13 -4.28 31.51
C ASP A 249 -22.05 -3.45 30.60
N LEU A 250 -21.63 -3.20 29.35
CA LEU A 250 -22.46 -2.55 28.33
C LEU A 250 -23.74 -3.31 28.00
N THR A 251 -23.73 -4.64 28.10
CA THR A 251 -24.94 -5.46 27.87
C THR A 251 -25.95 -5.28 28.99
N GLN A 252 -25.47 -5.15 30.24
CA GLN A 252 -26.29 -5.00 31.44
C GLN A 252 -26.79 -3.57 31.64
N LYS A 253 -25.91 -2.58 31.46
CA LYS A 253 -26.13 -1.17 31.83
C LYS A 253 -26.19 -0.21 30.64
N GLY A 254 -25.77 -0.66 29.46
CA GLY A 254 -25.67 0.19 28.27
C GLY A 254 -27.01 0.42 27.55
N SER A 255 -26.97 1.31 26.56
CA SER A 255 -28.12 1.64 25.72
C SER A 255 -28.65 0.41 24.97
N PRO A 256 -29.98 0.22 24.88
CA PRO A 256 -30.60 -0.85 24.08
C PRO A 256 -30.12 -0.87 22.62
N THR A 257 -29.78 0.28 22.04
CA THR A 257 -29.32 0.42 20.65
C THR A 257 -27.97 -0.28 20.41
N LEU A 258 -27.14 -0.41 21.44
CA LEU A 258 -25.79 -0.98 21.34
C LEU A 258 -25.79 -2.51 21.48
N LYS A 259 -26.85 -3.10 22.07
CA LYS A 259 -26.88 -4.52 22.46
C LYS A 259 -26.62 -5.47 21.31
N SER A 260 -27.14 -5.19 20.11
CA SER A 260 -26.91 -6.02 18.93
C SER A 260 -25.44 -6.06 18.52
N SER A 261 -24.77 -4.90 18.49
CA SER A 261 -23.35 -4.80 18.14
C SER A 261 -22.46 -5.44 19.22
N VAL A 262 -22.79 -5.24 20.49
CA VAL A 262 -22.06 -5.85 21.63
C VAL A 262 -22.17 -7.37 21.58
N ALA A 263 -23.38 -7.92 21.41
CA ALA A 263 -23.59 -9.36 21.29
C ALA A 263 -22.80 -9.96 20.12
N LYS A 264 -22.76 -9.27 18.97
CA LYS A 264 -21.97 -9.70 17.82
C LYS A 264 -20.48 -9.82 18.16
N ILE A 265 -19.91 -8.86 18.90
CA ILE A 265 -18.49 -8.91 19.28
C ILE A 265 -18.23 -10.01 20.31
N LEU A 266 -19.09 -10.18 21.31
CA LEU A 266 -18.97 -11.25 22.31
C LEU A 266 -18.94 -12.63 21.65
N VAL A 267 -19.78 -12.87 20.62
CA VAL A 267 -19.73 -14.11 19.82
C VAL A 267 -18.37 -14.28 19.11
N HIS A 268 -17.73 -13.21 18.63
CA HIS A 268 -16.40 -13.31 18.03
C HIS A 268 -15.31 -13.64 19.06
N LEU A 269 -15.48 -13.19 20.31
CA LEU A 269 -14.55 -13.44 21.41
C LEU A 269 -14.71 -14.86 21.99
N GLU A 270 -15.90 -15.46 21.91
CA GLU A 270 -16.22 -16.81 22.43
C GLU A 270 -16.03 -17.95 21.40
N LEU A 271 -15.08 -17.81 20.45
CA LEU A 271 -14.75 -18.86 19.47
C LEU A 271 -13.23 -19.06 19.28
N LEU A 272 -12.58 -19.59 20.31
CA LEU A 272 -11.59 -20.68 20.19
C LEU A 272 -11.44 -21.50 21.49
N LEU A 273 -12.54 -21.85 22.17
CA LEU A 273 -12.53 -22.91 23.20
C LEU A 273 -12.63 -24.33 22.63
N MET A 274 -12.19 -24.58 21.39
CA MET A 274 -12.34 -25.90 20.73
C MET A 274 -11.14 -26.34 19.87
N GLN A 275 -9.89 -26.02 20.22
CA GLN A 275 -8.70 -26.69 19.61
C GLN A 275 -7.49 -26.89 20.54
N SER A 276 -7.67 -27.19 21.84
CA SER A 276 -6.57 -27.70 22.67
C SER A 276 -6.94 -28.80 23.67
N SER A 277 -8.06 -29.49 23.48
CA SER A 277 -8.34 -30.75 24.19
C SER A 277 -7.82 -32.00 23.47
N TYR A 278 -6.92 -31.83 22.49
CA TYR A 278 -6.18 -32.92 21.85
C TYR A 278 -4.74 -32.48 21.59
N PHE A 279 -3.94 -32.38 22.66
CA PHE A 279 -2.55 -32.85 22.75
C PHE A 279 -2.15 -32.92 24.22
#